data_AF-A0A961HE90-F1
#
_entry.id   AF-A0A961HE90-F1
#
_cell.length_a   1.000
_cell.length_b   1.000
_cell.length_c   1.000
_cell.angle_alpha   90.00
_cell.angle_beta   90.00
_cell.angle_gamma   90.00
#
_symmetry.space_group_name_H-M   'P 1'
#
loop_
_entity.id
_entity.type
_entity.pdbx_description
1 polymer ?
#
loop_
_entity_poly.entity_id
_entity_poly.type
_entity_poly.pdbx_seq_one_letter_code
_entity_poly.pdbx_strand_id
1 'polypeptide(L)'
;MTGFRFVAAAALAVGAALGAVPNAGAEPPAGPPADAMLLNVDEVRGIVGGNADLAPADPVNRPGGQHQYDAQYPAECYGLFNQDVAFQSGFTQFASVTYPGPASRAVTQAVAVYPNSRSARAALTALGKSLTACSDLGVADLSVTTQVLDQSTFAVCQAQCATLYRAAGPVLIGVDAARFGDSDRIATAVLQQITGRADAV
;
A
#
# COMPACT_ATOMS: atom_id res chain seq x y z
N MET A 1 4.06 -83.93 42.51
CA MET A 1 3.04 -83.34 41.62
C MET A 1 3.73 -82.22 40.86
N THR A 2 4.21 -82.53 39.64
CA THR A 2 3.80 -81.88 38.37
C THR A 2 4.19 -80.40 38.32
N GLY A 3 5.20 -79.92 37.59
CA GLY A 3 5.75 -80.32 36.30
C GLY A 3 4.98 -79.65 35.16
N PHE A 4 5.56 -78.66 34.47
CA PHE A 4 5.35 -78.39 33.03
C PHE A 4 6.35 -77.35 32.50
N ARG A 5 6.59 -77.44 31.19
CA ARG A 5 7.74 -76.99 30.40
C ARG A 5 7.34 -75.93 29.34
N PHE A 6 8.35 -75.13 28.90
CA PHE A 6 8.48 -74.35 27.64
C PHE A 6 7.44 -73.23 27.38
N VAL A 7 7.75 -72.08 26.76
CA VAL A 7 8.25 -71.86 25.38
C VAL A 7 8.90 -70.45 25.26
N ALA A 8 9.92 -70.34 24.42
CA ALA A 8 10.59 -69.10 24.02
C ALA A 8 9.80 -68.33 22.95
N ALA A 9 9.87 -67.00 22.96
CA ALA A 9 9.53 -66.17 21.80
C ALA A 9 10.49 -64.97 21.74
N ALA A 10 11.36 -64.99 20.72
CA ALA A 10 12.17 -63.86 20.32
C ALA A 10 11.32 -62.90 19.48
N ALA A 11 11.31 -61.61 19.83
CA ALA A 11 10.69 -60.57 19.02
C ALA A 11 11.79 -59.62 18.50
N LEU A 12 12.05 -59.71 17.20
CA LEU A 12 12.79 -58.73 16.41
C LEU A 12 11.92 -57.47 16.25
N ALA A 13 12.34 -56.33 16.79
CA ALA A 13 11.75 -55.04 16.47
C ALA A 13 12.71 -54.28 15.55
N VAL A 14 12.31 -54.20 14.28
CA VAL A 14 12.96 -53.48 13.19
C VAL A 14 12.94 -51.97 13.48
N GLY A 15 14.09 -51.32 13.37
CA GLY A 15 14.22 -49.87 13.51
C GLY A 15 13.53 -49.13 12.35
N ALA A 16 12.51 -48.34 12.67
CA ALA A 16 11.94 -47.36 11.76
C ALA A 16 12.67 -46.02 11.95
N ALA A 17 13.68 -45.77 11.12
CA ALA A 17 14.23 -44.44 10.95
C ALA A 17 13.18 -43.59 10.21
N LEU A 18 12.48 -42.72 10.96
CA LEU A 18 11.64 -41.68 10.40
C LEU A 18 12.54 -40.69 9.64
N GLY A 19 12.67 -40.89 8.33
CA GLY A 19 13.22 -39.89 7.43
C GLY A 19 12.33 -38.65 7.48
N ALA A 20 12.83 -37.57 8.08
CA ALA A 20 12.22 -36.26 7.98
C ALA A 20 12.28 -35.82 6.51
N VAL A 21 11.11 -35.81 5.85
CA VAL A 21 10.97 -35.18 4.54
C VAL A 21 11.16 -33.69 4.75
N PRO A 22 12.16 -33.03 4.15
CA PRO A 22 12.25 -31.58 4.21
C PRO A 22 11.03 -31.04 3.48
N ASN A 23 10.09 -30.47 4.22
CA ASN A 23 9.01 -29.70 3.63
C ASN A 23 9.64 -28.41 3.08
N ALA A 24 10.12 -28.46 1.84
CA ALA A 24 10.48 -27.28 1.07
C ALA A 24 9.18 -26.52 0.84
N GLY A 25 8.81 -25.67 1.81
CA GLY A 25 7.77 -24.67 1.61
C GLY A 25 8.23 -23.79 0.46
N ALA A 26 7.62 -23.99 -0.70
CA ALA A 26 7.80 -23.08 -1.83
C ALA A 26 7.42 -21.68 -1.34
N GLU A 27 8.36 -20.74 -1.45
CA GLU A 27 8.06 -19.32 -1.24
C GLU A 27 6.88 -18.98 -2.16
N PRO A 28 5.80 -18.35 -1.63
CA PRO A 28 4.69 -17.92 -2.47
C PRO A 28 5.23 -17.13 -3.65
N PRO A 29 4.70 -17.32 -4.88
CA PRO A 29 5.14 -16.54 -6.01
C PRO A 29 5.09 -15.06 -5.65
N ALA A 30 6.17 -14.32 -5.95
CA ALA A 30 6.15 -12.88 -5.82
C ALA A 30 4.94 -12.38 -6.61
N GLY A 31 4.04 -11.63 -5.96
CA GLY A 31 2.93 -10.97 -6.63
C GLY A 31 3.43 -10.09 -7.79
N PRO A 32 2.53 -9.59 -8.66
CA PRO A 32 2.93 -8.76 -9.78
C PRO A 32 3.71 -7.54 -9.27
N PRO A 33 4.60 -7.02 -10.13
CA PRO A 33 5.45 -5.92 -9.76
C PRO A 33 4.60 -4.68 -9.44
N ALA A 34 5.06 -3.86 -8.48
CA ALA A 34 4.29 -2.73 -7.97
C ALA A 34 3.84 -1.74 -9.07
N ASP A 35 4.66 -1.57 -10.11
CA ASP A 35 4.39 -0.69 -11.26
C ASP A 35 3.30 -1.22 -12.19
N ALA A 36 3.10 -2.53 -12.30
CA ALA A 36 2.02 -3.12 -13.09
C ALA A 36 0.62 -2.77 -12.54
N MET A 37 0.51 -2.43 -11.25
CA MET A 37 -0.73 -1.96 -10.64
C MET A 37 -1.06 -0.49 -10.95
N LEU A 38 -0.07 0.30 -11.36
CA LEU A 38 -0.25 1.72 -11.68
C LEU A 38 -0.97 1.92 -13.02
N LEU A 39 -1.94 2.83 -13.07
CA LEU A 39 -2.57 3.22 -14.33
C LEU A 39 -1.59 3.98 -15.21
N ASN A 40 -1.58 3.74 -16.52
CA ASN A 40 -0.79 4.56 -17.44
C ASN A 40 -1.47 5.93 -17.67
N VAL A 41 -0.76 6.85 -18.32
CA VAL A 41 -1.27 8.21 -18.56
C VAL A 41 -2.58 8.23 -19.36
N ASP A 42 -2.79 7.31 -20.30
CA ASP A 42 -3.99 7.29 -21.14
C ASP A 42 -5.22 6.82 -20.37
N GLU A 43 -5.04 5.85 -19.46
CA GLU A 43 -6.07 5.42 -18.52
C GLU A 43 -6.48 6.56 -17.58
N VAL A 44 -5.50 7.29 -17.03
CA VAL A 44 -5.75 8.45 -16.18
C VAL A 44 -6.43 9.59 -16.96
N ARG A 45 -5.99 9.89 -18.18
CA ARG A 45 -6.66 10.87 -19.06
C ARG A 45 -8.11 10.48 -19.34
N GLY A 46 -8.37 9.19 -19.56
CA GLY A 46 -9.72 8.65 -19.71
C GLY A 46 -10.60 8.89 -18.47
N ILE A 47 -10.03 8.74 -17.27
CA ILE A 47 -10.72 9.05 -16.01
C ILE A 47 -10.98 10.55 -15.88
N VAL A 48 -9.99 11.39 -16.14
CA VAL A 48 -10.11 12.86 -16.03
C VAL A 48 -11.16 13.41 -17.02
N GLY A 49 -11.23 12.86 -18.23
CA GLY A 49 -12.18 13.30 -19.26
C GLY A 49 -11.64 14.46 -20.11
N GLY A 50 -12.55 15.15 -20.81
CA GLY A 50 -12.25 16.11 -21.89
C GLY A 50 -11.02 17.02 -21.66
N ASN A 51 -10.14 17.10 -22.66
CA ASN A 51 -8.90 17.89 -22.64
C ASN A 51 -7.97 17.59 -21.44
N ALA A 52 -7.88 16.34 -21.00
CA ALA A 52 -6.88 15.90 -20.04
C ALA A 52 -5.46 16.06 -20.62
N ASP A 53 -4.92 17.27 -20.48
CA ASP A 53 -3.55 17.62 -20.86
C ASP A 53 -2.58 17.21 -19.75
N LEU A 54 -2.56 15.91 -19.46
CA LEU A 54 -1.60 15.29 -18.57
C LEU A 54 -0.41 14.82 -19.39
N ALA A 55 0.81 15.21 -19.04
CA ALA A 55 2.02 14.75 -19.71
C ALA A 55 2.37 13.32 -19.28
N PRO A 56 2.91 12.48 -20.18
CA PRO A 56 3.42 11.16 -19.80
C PRO A 56 4.60 11.29 -18.84
N ALA A 57 4.75 10.29 -17.98
CA ALA A 57 5.87 10.15 -17.05
C ALA A 57 6.11 8.66 -16.80
N ASP A 58 7.37 8.31 -16.50
CA ASP A 58 7.73 6.94 -16.14
C ASP A 58 7.59 6.73 -14.63
N PRO A 59 7.12 5.55 -14.19
CA PRO A 59 7.13 5.19 -12.78
C PRO A 59 8.54 5.14 -12.20
N VAL A 60 8.66 5.55 -10.94
CA VAL A 60 9.87 5.39 -10.13
C VAL A 60 9.64 4.35 -9.05
N ASN A 61 10.67 3.58 -8.72
CA ASN A 61 10.61 2.50 -7.74
C ASN A 61 11.06 2.89 -6.32
N ARG A 62 11.10 4.20 -6.04
CA ARG A 62 11.49 4.76 -4.74
C ARG A 62 10.51 5.85 -4.33
N PRO A 63 10.16 5.94 -3.03
CA PRO A 63 9.33 7.03 -2.56
C PRO A 63 10.02 8.38 -2.80
N GLY A 64 9.24 9.34 -3.32
CA GLY A 64 9.67 10.75 -3.42
C GLY A 64 9.18 11.56 -2.23
N GLY A 65 9.65 12.79 -2.09
CA GLY A 65 9.18 13.69 -1.05
C GLY A 65 9.64 15.13 -1.27
N GLN A 66 8.95 16.06 -0.62
CA GLN A 66 9.28 17.47 -0.58
C GLN A 66 9.80 17.86 0.81
N HIS A 67 10.88 17.21 1.25
CA HIS A 67 11.50 17.39 2.57
C HIS A 67 11.91 18.84 2.91
N GLN A 68 11.96 19.74 1.92
CA GLN A 68 12.11 21.18 2.17
C GLN A 68 10.99 21.76 3.05
N TYR A 69 9.83 21.10 3.13
CA TYR A 69 8.72 21.49 3.99
C TYR A 69 8.87 20.99 5.43
N ASP A 70 9.79 20.08 5.70
CA ASP A 70 9.98 19.52 7.04
C ASP A 70 10.45 20.59 8.03
N ALA A 71 11.17 21.61 7.56
CA ALA A 71 11.56 22.75 8.39
C ALA A 71 10.40 23.73 8.68
N GLN A 72 9.27 23.60 7.98
CA GLN A 72 8.15 24.55 8.02
C GLN A 72 6.94 24.01 8.78
N TYR A 73 6.76 22.68 8.82
CA TYR A 73 5.59 22.04 9.42
C TYR A 73 5.97 21.12 10.58
N PRO A 74 5.04 20.82 11.49
CA PRO A 74 5.24 19.78 12.50
C PRO A 74 5.45 18.39 11.88
N ALA A 75 6.16 17.51 12.59
CA ALA A 75 6.51 16.18 12.10
C ALA A 75 5.28 15.31 11.76
N GLU A 76 4.17 15.53 12.48
CA GLU A 76 2.88 14.89 12.24
C GLU A 76 2.37 15.12 10.81
N CYS A 77 2.74 16.26 10.20
CA CYS A 77 2.31 16.70 8.87
C CYS A 77 3.22 16.25 7.73
N TYR A 78 4.39 15.67 8.00
CA TYR A 78 5.35 15.31 6.94
C TYR A 78 4.77 14.33 5.92
N GLY A 79 3.88 13.43 6.35
CA GLY A 79 3.19 12.48 5.47
C GLY A 79 2.35 13.13 4.36
N LEU A 80 2.02 14.43 4.47
CA LEU A 80 1.34 15.19 3.40
C LEU A 80 2.24 15.46 2.20
N PHE A 81 3.55 15.51 2.41
CA PHE A 81 4.52 15.98 1.41
C PHE A 81 5.52 14.91 1.00
N ASN A 82 5.67 13.86 1.82
CA ASN A 82 6.76 12.90 1.75
C ASN A 82 6.20 11.47 1.66
N GLN A 83 6.37 10.80 0.51
CA GLN A 83 5.88 9.44 0.31
C GLN A 83 6.65 8.42 1.16
N ASP A 84 7.93 8.66 1.43
CA ASP A 84 8.74 7.84 2.35
C ASP A 84 8.17 7.87 3.78
N VAL A 85 7.62 9.01 4.20
CA VAL A 85 6.89 9.13 5.48
C VAL A 85 5.51 8.50 5.38
N ALA A 86 4.78 8.75 4.29
CA ALA A 86 3.42 8.25 4.11
C ALA A 86 3.35 6.71 4.04
N PHE A 87 4.23 6.10 3.27
CA PHE A 87 4.33 4.65 3.11
C PHE A 87 5.28 4.00 4.13
N GLN A 88 6.06 4.80 4.87
CA GLN A 88 7.00 4.28 5.87
C GLN A 88 7.98 3.25 5.25
N SER A 89 8.61 2.45 6.09
CA SER A 89 9.51 1.36 5.68
C SER A 89 8.80 -0.01 5.66
N GLY A 90 9.50 -1.03 5.16
CA GLY A 90 9.09 -2.43 5.31
C GLY A 90 8.25 -2.99 4.17
N PHE A 91 8.02 -2.21 3.12
CA PHE A 91 7.57 -2.74 1.83
C PHE A 91 8.72 -3.48 1.12
N THR A 92 8.38 -4.49 0.33
CA THR A 92 9.31 -5.25 -0.52
C THR A 92 9.38 -4.69 -1.94
N GLN A 93 8.35 -3.97 -2.36
CA GLN A 93 8.29 -3.29 -3.64
C GLN A 93 7.58 -1.95 -3.50
N PHE A 94 7.97 -0.99 -4.33
CA PHE A 94 7.33 0.32 -4.41
C PHE A 94 7.31 0.80 -5.86
N ALA A 95 6.25 1.47 -6.25
CA ALA A 95 6.17 2.20 -7.50
C ALA A 95 5.34 3.48 -7.30
N SER A 96 5.75 4.57 -7.94
CA SER A 96 5.04 5.85 -7.91
C SER A 96 5.19 6.55 -9.25
N VAL A 97 4.15 7.24 -9.69
CA VAL A 97 4.21 8.10 -10.88
C VAL A 97 3.35 9.33 -10.64
N THR A 98 3.79 10.46 -11.19
CA THR A 98 3.02 11.71 -11.21
C THR A 98 2.88 12.15 -12.66
N TYR A 99 1.63 12.29 -13.11
CA TYR A 99 1.30 12.85 -14.41
C TYR A 99 0.97 14.33 -14.23
N PRO A 100 1.88 15.26 -14.58
CA PRO A 100 1.64 16.68 -14.42
C PRO A 100 0.78 17.21 -15.58
N GLY A 101 0.03 18.27 -15.32
CA GLY A 101 -0.72 19.02 -16.31
C GLY A 101 -0.64 20.53 -16.07
N PRO A 102 -1.29 21.33 -16.93
CA PRO A 102 -1.30 22.78 -16.83
C PRO A 102 -1.95 23.26 -15.53
N ALA A 103 -1.63 24.51 -15.13
CA ALA A 103 -2.12 25.14 -13.90
C ALA A 103 -1.83 24.33 -12.62
N SER A 104 -0.67 23.66 -12.60
CA SER A 104 -0.23 22.81 -11.47
C SER A 104 -1.19 21.66 -11.16
N ARG A 105 -1.98 21.22 -12.14
CA ARG A 105 -2.76 19.98 -12.03
C ARG A 105 -1.82 18.80 -12.05
N ALA A 106 -2.15 17.76 -11.29
CA ALA A 106 -1.41 16.52 -11.33
C ALA A 106 -2.25 15.36 -10.82
N VAL A 107 -2.04 14.17 -11.38
CA VAL A 107 -2.48 12.93 -10.75
C VAL A 107 -1.24 12.18 -10.31
N THR A 108 -1.08 12.00 -9.01
CA THR A 108 -0.03 11.18 -8.41
C THR A 108 -0.65 9.88 -7.92
N GLN A 109 0.03 8.77 -8.18
CA GLN A 109 -0.38 7.45 -7.72
C GLN A 109 0.86 6.70 -7.25
N ALA A 110 0.73 5.97 -6.16
CA ALA A 110 1.79 5.19 -5.57
C ALA A 110 1.25 3.90 -4.98
N VAL A 111 2.07 2.86 -5.05
CA VAL A 111 1.78 1.52 -4.58
C VAL A 111 2.99 1.00 -3.81
N ALA A 112 2.77 0.50 -2.60
CA ALA A 112 3.76 -0.22 -1.81
C ALA A 112 3.24 -1.63 -1.50
N VAL A 113 4.05 -2.64 -1.79
CA VAL A 113 3.73 -4.05 -1.48
C VAL A 113 4.44 -4.44 -0.20
N TYR A 114 3.70 -4.82 0.84
CA TYR A 114 4.23 -5.28 2.12
C TYR A 114 4.27 -6.81 2.21
N PRO A 115 5.01 -7.37 3.18
CA PRO A 115 5.08 -8.83 3.35
C PRO A 115 3.73 -9.52 3.58
N ASN A 116 2.71 -8.79 4.09
CA ASN A 116 1.37 -9.31 4.30
C ASN A 116 0.36 -8.18 4.54
N SER A 117 -0.93 -8.53 4.54
CA SER A 117 -2.02 -7.56 4.71
C SER A 117 -2.07 -6.89 6.08
N ARG A 118 -1.49 -7.50 7.12
CA ARG A 118 -1.40 -6.87 8.44
C ARG A 118 -0.40 -5.71 8.39
N SER A 119 0.73 -5.89 7.73
CA SER A 119 1.73 -4.84 7.56
C SER A 119 1.20 -3.65 6.75
N ALA A 120 0.50 -3.89 5.63
CA ALA A 120 -0.11 -2.81 4.84
C ALA A 120 -1.17 -2.03 5.63
N ARG A 121 -2.05 -2.73 6.37
CA ARG A 121 -3.04 -2.08 7.25
C ARG A 121 -2.41 -1.32 8.40
N ALA A 122 -1.32 -1.83 8.98
CA ALA A 122 -0.59 -1.15 10.03
C ALA A 122 0.04 0.16 9.53
N ALA A 123 0.63 0.15 8.33
CA ALA A 123 1.16 1.35 7.68
C ALA A 123 0.05 2.39 7.44
N LEU A 124 -1.11 1.98 6.89
CA LEU A 124 -2.27 2.85 6.71
C LEU A 124 -2.76 3.44 8.04
N THR A 125 -2.87 2.62 9.08
CA THR A 125 -3.34 3.05 10.41
C THR A 125 -2.38 4.08 11.02
N ALA A 126 -1.07 3.84 10.91
CA ALA A 126 -0.05 4.75 11.42
C ALA A 126 -0.05 6.07 10.66
N LEU A 127 -0.18 6.04 9.33
CA LEU A 127 -0.35 7.22 8.49
C LEU A 127 -1.59 8.01 8.89
N GLY A 128 -2.75 7.35 8.99
CA GLY A 128 -4.00 7.99 9.36
C GLY A 128 -3.91 8.67 10.72
N LYS A 129 -3.31 8.01 11.71
CA LYS A 129 -3.07 8.60 13.04
C LYS A 129 -2.20 9.86 12.96
N SER A 130 -1.10 9.83 12.20
CA SER A 130 -0.21 10.98 12.04
C SER A 130 -0.92 12.16 11.39
N LEU A 131 -1.66 11.92 10.29
CA LEU A 131 -2.31 12.98 9.54
C LEU A 131 -3.55 13.54 10.25
N THR A 132 -4.26 12.73 11.04
CA THR A 132 -5.29 13.25 11.95
C THR A 132 -4.67 14.14 13.02
N ALA A 133 -3.54 13.73 13.62
CA ALA A 133 -2.83 14.59 14.57
C ALA A 133 -2.37 15.90 13.90
N CYS A 134 -1.86 15.86 12.67
CA CYS A 134 -1.53 17.06 11.90
C CYS A 134 -2.74 17.99 11.72
N SER A 135 -3.90 17.43 11.36
CA SER A 135 -5.14 18.18 11.19
C SER A 135 -5.58 18.86 12.49
N ASP A 136 -5.49 18.15 13.62
CA ASP A 136 -5.87 18.65 14.94
C ASP A 136 -4.99 19.80 15.44
N LEU A 137 -3.76 19.95 14.93
CA LEU A 137 -2.87 21.07 15.27
C LEU A 137 -3.37 22.41 14.72
N GLY A 138 -4.25 22.42 13.70
CA GLY A 138 -4.79 23.64 13.11
C GLY A 138 -3.70 24.59 12.58
N VAL A 139 -2.64 24.02 11.98
CA VAL A 139 -1.49 24.78 11.49
C VAL A 139 -1.94 25.84 10.48
N ALA A 140 -1.53 27.09 10.71
CA ALA A 140 -1.83 28.20 9.81
C ALA A 140 -1.38 27.87 8.38
N ASP A 141 -2.20 28.25 7.38
CA ASP A 141 -1.97 27.99 5.95
C ASP A 141 -2.01 26.51 5.52
N LEU A 142 -2.21 25.57 6.45
CA LEU A 142 -2.43 24.15 6.18
C LEU A 142 -3.87 23.76 6.55
N SER A 143 -4.82 24.15 5.70
CA SER A 143 -6.25 23.83 5.88
C SER A 143 -6.56 22.39 5.47
N VAL A 144 -6.04 21.44 6.25
CA VAL A 144 -6.23 20.00 6.03
C VAL A 144 -7.17 19.42 7.10
N THR A 145 -8.12 18.61 6.63
CA THR A 145 -8.96 17.72 7.42
C THR A 145 -8.72 16.27 7.00
N THR A 146 -9.12 15.32 7.83
CA THR A 146 -8.97 13.90 7.53
C THR A 146 -10.27 13.15 7.74
N GLN A 147 -10.48 12.07 6.98
CA GLN A 147 -11.64 11.22 7.10
C GLN A 147 -11.23 9.75 7.04
N VAL A 148 -11.69 8.96 8.00
CA VAL A 148 -11.66 7.50 7.91
C VAL A 148 -12.92 7.07 7.17
N LEU A 149 -12.80 6.65 5.92
CA LEU A 149 -13.95 6.27 5.11
C LEU A 149 -14.41 4.85 5.45
N ASP A 150 -13.45 3.94 5.69
CA ASP A 150 -13.69 2.59 6.19
C ASP A 150 -12.41 2.03 6.87
N GLN A 151 -12.43 0.78 7.35
CA GLN A 151 -11.29 0.14 8.05
C GLN A 151 -10.02 -0.02 7.18
N SER A 152 -10.15 0.16 5.88
CA SER A 152 -9.11 0.00 4.87
C SER A 152 -8.88 1.26 4.04
N THR A 153 -9.63 2.35 4.26
CA THR A 153 -9.56 3.56 3.43
C THR A 153 -9.52 4.83 4.27
N PHE A 154 -8.55 5.68 3.97
CA PHE A 154 -8.32 6.97 4.62
C PHE A 154 -8.26 8.09 3.57
N ALA A 155 -8.80 9.24 3.89
CA ALA A 155 -8.81 10.41 3.02
C ALA A 155 -8.21 11.63 3.73
N VAL A 156 -7.46 12.41 2.97
CA VAL A 156 -7.02 13.76 3.34
C VAL A 156 -7.81 14.75 2.50
N CYS A 157 -8.40 15.74 3.15
CA CYS A 157 -9.33 16.65 2.54
C CYS A 157 -8.91 18.10 2.78
N GLN A 158 -8.95 18.90 1.73
CA GLN A 158 -8.96 20.36 1.84
C GLN A 158 -10.36 20.84 1.43
N ALA A 159 -10.46 21.62 0.34
CA ALA A 159 -11.76 21.89 -0.29
C ALA A 159 -12.42 20.62 -0.83
N GLN A 160 -11.62 19.62 -1.21
CA GLN A 160 -12.05 18.29 -1.68
C GLN A 160 -11.16 17.21 -1.03
N CYS A 161 -11.70 16.01 -0.88
CA CYS A 161 -10.94 14.81 -0.46
C CYS A 161 -10.18 14.24 -1.67
N ALA A 162 -9.10 14.91 -2.04
CA ALA A 162 -8.35 14.65 -3.26
C ALA A 162 -7.18 13.68 -3.08
N THR A 163 -6.77 13.43 -1.84
CA THR A 163 -5.73 12.45 -1.52
C THR A 163 -6.36 11.29 -0.76
N LEU A 164 -6.24 10.08 -1.31
CA LEU A 164 -6.82 8.87 -0.76
C LEU A 164 -5.74 7.81 -0.57
N TYR A 165 -5.87 7.06 0.52
CA TYR A 165 -5.05 5.90 0.80
C TYR A 165 -5.93 4.68 1.05
N ARG A 166 -5.53 3.52 0.52
CA ARG A 166 -6.24 2.26 0.75
C ARG A 166 -5.30 1.08 0.94
N ALA A 167 -5.58 0.24 1.93
CA ALA A 167 -4.95 -1.06 2.08
C ALA A 167 -5.80 -2.16 1.41
N ALA A 168 -5.28 -2.81 0.37
CA ALA A 168 -5.91 -3.90 -0.36
C ALA A 168 -4.99 -5.13 -0.32
N GLY A 169 -5.37 -6.16 0.43
CA GLY A 169 -4.48 -7.29 0.69
C GLY A 169 -3.12 -6.82 1.28
N PRO A 170 -1.97 -7.27 0.75
CA PRO A 170 -0.64 -6.82 1.17
C PRO A 170 -0.23 -5.45 0.58
N VAL A 171 -1.10 -4.78 -0.17
CA VAL A 171 -0.78 -3.56 -0.92
C VAL A 171 -1.33 -2.32 -0.21
N LEU A 172 -0.50 -1.30 -0.03
CA LEU A 172 -0.96 0.06 0.30
C LEU A 172 -0.93 0.90 -0.97
N ILE A 173 -2.04 1.55 -1.27
CA ILE A 173 -2.24 2.41 -2.44
C ILE A 173 -2.39 3.83 -1.92
N GLY A 174 -1.74 4.79 -2.57
CA GLY A 174 -1.94 6.23 -2.35
C GLY A 174 -2.22 6.93 -3.67
N VAL A 175 -3.22 7.77 -3.71
CA VAL A 175 -3.62 8.54 -4.90
C VAL A 175 -3.83 9.99 -4.48
N ASP A 176 -3.33 10.92 -5.28
CA ASP A 176 -3.60 12.35 -5.17
C ASP A 176 -4.04 12.91 -6.53
N ALA A 177 -5.13 13.67 -6.55
CA ALA A 177 -5.58 14.41 -7.73
C ALA A 177 -5.58 15.91 -7.43
N ALA A 178 -4.50 16.60 -7.75
CA ALA A 178 -4.32 18.00 -7.42
C ALA A 178 -5.02 18.94 -8.42
N ARG A 179 -5.79 19.91 -7.89
CA ARG A 179 -6.28 21.12 -8.60
C ARG A 179 -7.20 20.87 -9.80
N PHE A 180 -7.95 19.77 -9.80
CA PHE A 180 -9.08 19.57 -10.70
C PHE A 180 -10.36 20.14 -10.08
N GLY A 181 -11.38 20.40 -10.90
CA GLY A 181 -12.69 20.81 -10.37
C GLY A 181 -13.41 19.67 -9.65
N ASP A 182 -13.07 18.43 -10.00
CA ASP A 182 -13.65 17.17 -9.54
C ASP A 182 -12.55 16.21 -9.01
N SER A 183 -11.57 16.77 -8.30
CA SER A 183 -10.41 16.04 -7.77
C SER A 183 -10.79 14.81 -6.95
N ASP A 184 -11.83 14.89 -6.13
CA ASP A 184 -12.35 13.79 -5.32
C ASP A 184 -12.85 12.62 -6.17
N ARG A 185 -13.60 12.91 -7.24
CA ARG A 185 -14.05 11.89 -8.20
C ARG A 185 -12.88 11.23 -8.91
N ILE A 186 -11.91 12.02 -9.38
CA ILE A 186 -10.72 11.53 -10.10
C ILE A 186 -9.90 10.61 -9.17
N ALA A 187 -9.58 11.08 -7.96
CA ALA A 187 -8.82 10.30 -6.99
C ALA A 187 -9.54 8.98 -6.65
N THR A 188 -10.85 9.03 -6.44
CA THR A 188 -11.68 7.85 -6.16
C THR A 188 -11.64 6.85 -7.31
N ALA A 189 -11.81 7.30 -8.55
CA ALA A 189 -11.82 6.43 -9.72
C ALA A 189 -10.45 5.78 -9.97
N VAL A 190 -9.36 6.53 -9.83
CA VAL A 190 -7.99 6.00 -9.95
C VAL A 190 -7.74 4.97 -8.84
N LEU A 191 -8.08 5.29 -7.58
CA LEU A 191 -7.92 4.37 -6.45
C LEU A 191 -8.69 3.05 -6.68
N GLN A 192 -9.92 3.13 -7.18
CA GLN A 192 -10.74 1.95 -7.47
C GLN A 192 -10.11 1.04 -8.53
N GLN A 193 -9.58 1.60 -9.61
CA GLN A 193 -8.94 0.78 -10.65
C GLN A 193 -7.64 0.13 -10.16
N ILE A 194 -6.79 0.86 -9.42
CA ILE A 194 -5.58 0.29 -8.82
C ILE A 194 -5.94 -0.81 -7.80
N THR A 195 -6.98 -0.58 -6.99
CA THR A 195 -7.48 -1.59 -6.05
C THR A 195 -7.93 -2.86 -6.77
N GLY A 196 -8.65 -2.74 -7.88
CA GLY A 196 -9.06 -3.89 -8.69
C GLY A 196 -7.87 -4.69 -9.24
N ARG A 197 -6.75 -4.02 -9.56
CA ARG A 197 -5.50 -4.70 -9.95
C ARG A 197 -4.79 -5.37 -8.78
N ALA A 198 -4.84 -4.75 -7.60
CA ALA A 198 -4.25 -5.30 -6.37
C ALA A 198 -5.03 -6.52 -5.84
N ASP A 199 -6.35 -6.57 -6.02
CA ASP A 199 -7.20 -7.70 -5.62
C ASP A 199 -7.09 -8.89 -6.60
N ALA A 200 -6.51 -8.68 -7.79
CA ALA A 200 -6.25 -9.74 -8.77
C ALA A 200 -4.93 -10.51 -8.52
N VAL A 201 -4.24 -10.18 -7.41
CA VAL A 201 -2.97 -10.75 -6.96
C VAL A 201 -3.19 -11.78 -5.87
#